data_AF-Q0DZ34-F1
#
_entry.id   AF-Q0DZ34-F1
#
_cell.length_a   1.000
_cell.length_b   1.000
_cell.length_c   1.000
_cell.angle_alpha   90.00
_cell.angle_beta   90.00
_cell.angle_gamma   90.00
#
_symmetry.space_group_name_H-M   'P 1'
#
loop_
_entity.id
_entity.type
_entity.pdbx_description
1 polymer ?
#
loop_
_entity_poly.entity_id
_entity_poly.type
_entity_poly.pdbx_seq_one_letter_code
_entity_poly.pdbx_strand_id
1 'polypeptide(L)'
;MRRAASFVPDLYAIDADYALSELCKDEQKLEKVLLSREFHVSLGRTVAIQVHQIESLVAMLRQKFRSQQRYWMDFNKWEHFVNDDCTRSFLSLEVTSTGLPEISKQITMVDDVYRLHGLPEFYKNPRPHISLAWALGDVSCKLKQAIKEIEKSQSSLGTSQISNLRCKFSHVVCKIGKKVYDICKLAD
;
A
#
# COMPACT_ATOMS: atom_id res chain seq x y z
N MET A 1 5.33 10.77 -11.59
CA MET A 1 3.97 10.48 -12.13
C MET A 1 3.85 10.69 -13.64
N ARG A 2 4.22 11.85 -14.22
CA ARG A 2 4.05 12.12 -15.68
C ARG A 2 4.59 11.02 -16.61
N ARG A 3 5.79 10.50 -16.33
CA ARG A 3 6.38 9.37 -17.07
C ARG A 3 5.54 8.10 -16.95
N ALA A 4 5.03 7.77 -15.76
CA ALA A 4 4.16 6.61 -15.61
C ALA A 4 2.89 6.73 -16.48
N ALA A 5 2.26 7.91 -16.49
CA ALA A 5 1.10 8.19 -17.32
C ALA A 5 1.41 8.15 -18.83
N SER A 6 2.63 8.49 -19.26
CA SER A 6 2.99 8.41 -20.69
C SER A 6 3.19 6.97 -21.18
N PHE A 7 3.76 6.09 -20.34
CA PHE A 7 3.95 4.67 -20.66
C PHE A 7 2.68 3.84 -20.48
N VAL A 8 1.84 4.22 -19.53
CA VAL A 8 0.55 3.57 -19.24
C VAL A 8 -0.54 4.65 -19.16
N PRO A 9 -1.17 5.00 -20.30
CA PRO A 9 -2.20 6.03 -20.36
C PRO A 9 -3.42 5.70 -19.47
N ASP A 10 -3.72 4.41 -19.33
CA ASP A 10 -4.86 3.88 -18.56
C ASP A 10 -4.55 3.65 -17.07
N LEU A 11 -3.61 4.42 -16.50
CA LEU A 11 -3.41 4.45 -15.05
C LEU A 11 -4.44 5.36 -14.40
N TYR A 12 -5.02 4.90 -13.29
CA TYR A 12 -5.93 5.66 -12.44
C TYR A 12 -5.31 5.85 -11.07
N ALA A 13 -5.50 7.01 -10.45
CA ALA A 13 -5.02 7.24 -9.10
C ALA A 13 -5.80 6.36 -8.10
N ILE A 14 -5.12 5.81 -7.08
CA ILE A 14 -5.78 4.98 -6.05
C ILE A 14 -6.80 5.81 -5.28
N ASP A 15 -8.01 5.27 -5.08
CA ASP A 15 -9.15 5.96 -4.44
C ASP A 15 -9.57 7.27 -5.13
N ALA A 16 -9.17 7.44 -6.40
CA ALA A 16 -9.66 8.48 -7.29
C ALA A 16 -10.15 7.82 -8.56
N ASP A 17 -11.40 8.07 -8.94
CA ASP A 17 -11.86 7.78 -10.30
C ASP A 17 -11.27 8.77 -11.33
N TYR A 18 -10.00 9.17 -11.15
CA TYR A 18 -9.27 10.08 -12.03
C TYR A 18 -8.13 9.35 -12.73
N ALA A 19 -8.11 9.44 -14.05
CA ALA A 19 -6.97 9.03 -14.85
C ALA A 19 -5.73 9.86 -14.49
N LEU A 20 -4.60 9.18 -14.32
CA LEU A 20 -3.33 9.79 -13.95
C LEU A 20 -2.81 10.73 -15.05
N SER A 21 -3.10 10.43 -16.31
CA SER A 21 -2.82 11.29 -17.46
C SER A 21 -3.51 12.65 -17.36
N GLU A 22 -4.75 12.69 -16.89
CA GLU A 22 -5.49 13.94 -16.65
C GLU A 22 -4.95 14.71 -15.45
N LEU A 23 -4.62 14.01 -14.36
CA LEU A 23 -3.99 14.64 -13.18
C LEU A 23 -2.62 15.23 -13.54
N CYS A 24 -1.87 14.61 -14.44
CA CYS A 24 -0.54 15.07 -14.83
C CYS A 24 -0.53 16.41 -15.59
N LYS A 25 -1.69 16.86 -16.10
CA LYS A 25 -1.87 18.17 -16.76
C LYS A 25 -2.01 19.32 -15.75
N ASP A 26 -2.39 19.01 -14.52
CA ASP A 26 -2.63 19.97 -13.44
C ASP A 26 -1.85 19.54 -12.19
N GLU A 27 -0.65 20.12 -12.04
CA GLU A 27 0.27 19.77 -10.96
C GLU A 27 -0.31 20.04 -9.57
N GLN A 28 -1.08 21.13 -9.42
CA GLN A 28 -1.75 21.46 -8.16
C GLN A 28 -2.84 20.42 -7.84
N LYS A 29 -3.60 19.98 -8.84
CA LYS A 29 -4.59 18.91 -8.65
C LYS A 29 -3.93 17.58 -8.35
N LEU A 30 -2.81 17.25 -9.00
CA LEU A 30 -2.05 16.04 -8.71
C LEU A 30 -1.54 16.03 -7.26
N GLU A 31 -0.88 17.11 -6.82
CA GLU A 31 -0.42 17.26 -5.45
C GLU A 31 -1.58 17.18 -4.46
N LYS A 32 -2.67 17.91 -4.72
CA LYS A 32 -3.87 17.85 -3.88
C LYS A 32 -4.42 16.44 -3.78
N VAL A 33 -4.55 15.72 -4.89
CA VAL A 33 -5.06 14.34 -4.90
C VAL A 33 -4.12 13.40 -4.16
N LEU A 34 -2.80 13.53 -4.30
CA LEU A 34 -1.85 12.64 -3.63
C LEU A 34 -1.65 12.98 -2.13
N LEU A 35 -1.64 14.27 -1.76
CA LEU A 35 -1.36 14.73 -0.40
C LEU A 35 -2.59 14.77 0.51
N SER A 36 -3.80 14.86 -0.04
CA SER A 36 -5.04 14.89 0.76
C SER A 36 -5.51 13.51 1.22
N ARG A 37 -4.72 12.45 1.01
CA ARG A 37 -5.17 11.07 1.15
C ARG A 37 -4.37 10.30 2.17
N GLU A 38 -5.07 9.40 2.83
CA GLU A 38 -4.45 8.38 3.68
C GLU A 38 -4.00 7.22 2.81
N PHE A 39 -2.70 6.92 2.84
CA PHE A 39 -2.17 5.71 2.26
C PHE A 39 -2.28 4.56 3.26
N HIS A 40 -2.42 3.34 2.75
CA HIS A 40 -2.45 2.13 3.58
C HIS A 40 -1.38 1.14 3.12
N VAL A 41 -0.85 0.38 4.08
CA VAL A 41 0.00 -0.79 3.83
C VAL A 41 -0.79 -2.02 4.23
N SER A 42 -0.89 -2.99 3.33
CA SER A 42 -1.58 -4.25 3.63
C SER A 42 -0.75 -5.11 4.60
N LEU A 43 -1.40 -5.58 5.68
CA LEU A 43 -0.79 -6.45 6.70
C LEU A 43 -1.22 -7.92 6.57
N GLY A 44 -2.08 -8.23 5.60
CA GLY A 44 -2.64 -9.56 5.38
C GLY A 44 -3.33 -9.65 4.01
N ARG A 45 -3.69 -10.88 3.60
CA ARG A 45 -4.48 -11.12 2.39
C ARG A 45 -5.95 -10.77 2.64
N THR A 46 -6.68 -10.53 1.56
CA THR A 46 -8.14 -10.59 1.60
C THR A 46 -8.56 -12.04 1.74
N VAL A 47 -9.33 -12.34 2.78
CA VAL A 47 -9.77 -13.71 3.13
C VAL A 47 -11.26 -13.74 3.36
N ALA A 48 -11.90 -14.85 3.02
CA ALA A 48 -13.30 -15.07 3.33
C ALA A 48 -13.43 -15.46 4.81
N ILE A 49 -14.24 -14.73 5.56
CA ILE A 49 -14.52 -15.01 6.97
C ILE A 49 -16.00 -15.25 7.19
N GLN A 50 -16.32 -16.14 8.13
CA GLN A 50 -17.69 -16.43 8.52
C GLN A 50 -18.17 -15.44 9.58
N VAL A 51 -19.48 -15.16 9.60
CA VAL A 51 -20.07 -14.16 10.52
C VAL A 51 -19.69 -14.43 11.99
N HIS A 52 -19.71 -15.69 12.41
CA HIS A 52 -19.36 -16.10 13.79
C HIS A 52 -17.88 -15.90 14.14
N GLN A 53 -16.99 -15.74 13.16
CA GLN A 53 -15.57 -15.49 13.39
C GLN A 53 -15.27 -14.00 13.63
N ILE A 54 -16.15 -13.09 13.19
CA ILE A 54 -15.88 -11.64 13.12
C ILE A 54 -15.52 -11.06 14.49
N GLU A 55 -16.34 -11.30 15.51
CA GLU A 55 -16.14 -10.69 16.84
C GLU A 55 -14.84 -11.15 17.49
N SER A 56 -14.59 -12.47 17.45
CA SER A 56 -13.36 -13.08 17.95
C SER A 56 -12.13 -12.54 17.21
N LEU A 57 -12.17 -12.50 15.87
CA LEU A 57 -11.07 -12.02 15.05
C LEU A 57 -10.73 -10.57 15.37
N VAL A 58 -11.74 -9.69 15.45
CA VAL A 58 -11.54 -8.27 15.79
C VAL A 58 -11.00 -8.12 17.22
N ALA A 59 -11.51 -8.88 18.19
CA ALA A 59 -11.03 -8.85 19.57
C ALA A 59 -9.56 -9.29 19.69
N MET A 60 -9.19 -10.36 18.99
CA MET A 60 -7.82 -10.89 18.98
C MET A 60 -6.84 -9.94 18.28
N LEU A 61 -7.24 -9.32 17.18
CA LEU A 61 -6.44 -8.27 16.53
C LEU A 61 -6.22 -7.09 17.49
N ARG A 62 -7.27 -6.58 18.15
CA ARG A 62 -7.13 -5.50 19.14
C ARG A 62 -6.20 -5.88 20.28
N GLN A 63 -6.26 -7.13 20.74
CA GLN A 63 -5.36 -7.64 21.77
C GLN A 63 -3.89 -7.65 21.28
N LYS A 64 -3.62 -8.17 20.07
CA LYS A 64 -2.27 -8.24 19.50
C LYS A 64 -1.66 -6.84 19.30
N PHE A 65 -2.45 -5.89 18.82
CA PHE A 65 -1.99 -4.51 18.58
C PHE A 65 -2.04 -3.59 19.80
N ARG A 66 -2.42 -4.09 20.98
CA ARG A 66 -2.59 -3.26 22.20
C ARG A 66 -1.34 -2.48 22.59
N SER A 67 -0.15 -3.05 22.38
CA SER A 67 1.13 -2.40 22.69
C SER A 67 1.81 -1.79 21.47
N GLN A 68 1.09 -1.64 20.35
CA GLN A 68 1.65 -1.06 19.12
C GLN A 68 2.17 0.34 19.42
N GLN A 69 3.42 0.58 19.04
CA GLN A 69 4.06 1.88 19.18
C GLN A 69 4.06 2.62 17.84
N ARG A 70 4.27 3.92 17.93
CA ARG A 70 4.50 4.77 16.77
C ARG A 70 5.86 4.47 16.14
N TYR A 71 5.90 4.49 14.82
CA TYR A 71 7.13 4.35 14.05
C TYR A 71 7.03 5.13 12.74
N TRP A 72 8.17 5.25 12.07
CA TRP A 72 8.30 5.88 10.77
C TRP A 72 8.51 4.83 9.70
N MET A 73 8.04 5.11 8.49
CA MET A 73 8.26 4.29 7.30
C MET A 73 8.87 5.15 6.22
N ASP A 74 9.95 4.68 5.62
CA ASP A 74 10.55 5.34 4.46
C ASP A 74 10.18 4.57 3.19
N PHE A 75 9.49 5.24 2.27
CA PHE A 75 9.11 4.71 0.96
C PHE A 75 10.08 5.23 -0.10
N ASN A 76 11.03 4.39 -0.50
CA ASN A 76 12.22 4.81 -1.26
C ASN A 76 12.48 3.98 -2.53
N LYS A 77 11.57 3.07 -2.89
CA LYS A 77 11.75 2.20 -4.06
C LYS A 77 10.45 2.15 -4.87
N TRP A 78 10.52 2.56 -6.13
CA TRP A 78 9.44 2.34 -7.08
C TRP A 78 9.32 0.85 -7.38
N GLU A 79 8.09 0.35 -7.38
CA GLU A 79 7.82 -1.03 -7.75
C GLU A 79 6.45 -1.17 -8.42
N HIS A 80 6.30 -2.21 -9.21
CA HIS A 80 5.03 -2.65 -9.74
C HIS A 80 4.57 -3.92 -9.02
N PHE A 81 3.28 -4.00 -8.72
CA PHE A 81 2.65 -5.20 -8.20
C PHE A 81 1.49 -5.59 -9.10
N VAL A 82 1.22 -6.89 -9.19
CA VAL A 82 0.06 -7.45 -9.87
C VAL A 82 -0.70 -8.25 -8.82
N ASN A 83 -2.02 -8.15 -8.81
CA ASN A 83 -2.84 -8.96 -7.91
C ASN A 83 -2.83 -10.43 -8.33
N ASP A 84 -3.22 -11.31 -7.39
CA ASP A 84 -3.13 -12.76 -7.56
C ASP A 84 -3.92 -13.31 -8.77
N ASP A 85 -5.01 -12.66 -9.20
CA ASP A 85 -5.82 -13.06 -10.35
C ASP A 85 -5.40 -12.38 -11.67
N CYS A 86 -4.32 -11.59 -11.66
CA CYS A 86 -3.80 -10.83 -12.80
C CYS A 86 -4.80 -9.87 -13.46
N THR A 87 -5.86 -9.47 -12.75
CA THR A 87 -6.87 -8.54 -13.28
C THR A 87 -6.48 -7.07 -13.09
N ARG A 88 -5.50 -6.77 -12.23
CA ARG A 88 -5.04 -5.40 -11.96
C ARG A 88 -3.54 -5.34 -11.69
N SER A 89 -2.94 -4.27 -12.20
CA SER A 89 -1.56 -3.89 -11.89
C SER A 89 -1.52 -2.57 -11.13
N PHE A 90 -0.51 -2.41 -10.27
CA PHE A 90 -0.36 -1.28 -9.37
C PHE A 90 1.03 -0.68 -9.51
N LEU A 91 1.09 0.65 -9.61
CA LEU A 91 2.31 1.42 -9.40
C LEU A 91 2.41 1.81 -7.93
N SER A 92 3.50 1.40 -7.29
CA SER A 92 3.64 1.45 -5.84
C SER A 92 5.01 1.98 -5.40
N LEU A 93 5.07 2.37 -4.12
CA LEU A 93 6.33 2.59 -3.41
C LEU A 93 6.49 1.53 -2.32
N GLU A 94 7.61 0.81 -2.35
CA GLU A 94 7.96 -0.26 -1.42
C GLU A 94 8.75 0.28 -0.21
N VAL A 95 8.49 -0.29 0.97
CA VAL A 95 9.28 -0.08 2.18
C VAL A 95 10.43 -1.09 2.19
N THR A 96 11.67 -0.61 2.12
CA THR A 96 12.85 -1.49 2.04
C THR A 96 13.72 -1.50 3.30
N SER A 97 13.59 -0.50 4.17
CA SER A 97 14.45 -0.36 5.35
C SER A 97 13.69 0.17 6.58
N THR A 98 13.60 1.50 6.76
CA THR A 98 12.92 2.13 7.89
C THR A 98 11.45 1.73 7.92
N GLY A 99 11.00 1.16 9.04
CA GLY A 99 9.63 0.70 9.24
C GLY A 99 9.37 -0.75 8.82
N LEU A 100 10.29 -1.39 8.08
CA LEU A 100 10.14 -2.79 7.65
C LEU A 100 10.07 -3.76 8.84
N PRO A 101 10.91 -3.66 9.89
CA PRO A 101 10.81 -4.54 11.06
C PRO A 101 9.46 -4.43 11.78
N GLU A 102 8.94 -3.21 11.94
CA GLU A 102 7.67 -2.94 12.59
C GLU A 102 6.51 -3.52 11.78
N ILE A 103 6.48 -3.28 10.47
CA ILE A 103 5.44 -3.85 9.59
C ILE A 103 5.54 -5.38 9.56
N SER A 104 6.76 -5.94 9.51
CA SER A 104 6.93 -7.40 9.52
C SER A 104 6.38 -8.02 10.80
N LYS A 105 6.64 -7.38 11.95
CA LYS A 105 6.04 -7.79 13.23
C LYS A 105 4.51 -7.70 13.18
N GLN A 106 3.95 -6.64 12.59
CA GLN A 106 2.51 -6.48 12.43
C GLN A 106 1.87 -7.56 11.56
N ILE A 107 2.53 -7.93 10.46
CA ILE A 107 2.12 -9.05 9.62
C ILE A 107 2.09 -10.34 10.43
N THR A 108 3.15 -10.65 11.19
CA THR A 108 3.16 -11.83 12.08
C THR A 108 2.03 -11.80 13.10
N MET A 109 1.70 -10.63 13.66
CA MET A 109 0.57 -10.49 14.58
C MET A 109 -0.78 -10.79 13.90
N VAL A 110 -0.96 -10.40 12.63
CA VAL A 110 -2.15 -10.72 11.84
C VAL A 110 -2.18 -12.21 11.48
N ASP A 111 -1.07 -12.77 11.02
CA ASP A 111 -0.94 -14.18 10.66
C ASP A 111 -1.24 -15.11 11.84
N ASP A 112 -0.81 -14.77 13.05
CA ASP A 112 -1.17 -15.50 14.26
C ASP A 112 -2.70 -15.58 14.46
N VAL A 113 -3.40 -14.47 14.25
CA VAL A 113 -4.87 -14.42 14.38
C VAL A 113 -5.53 -15.19 13.25
N TYR A 114 -5.04 -15.03 12.01
CA TYR A 114 -5.52 -15.77 10.86
C TYR A 114 -5.39 -17.28 11.07
N ARG A 115 -4.23 -17.76 11.55
CA ARG A 115 -3.98 -19.17 11.85
C ARG A 115 -4.96 -19.74 12.87
N LEU A 116 -5.23 -18.99 13.95
CA LEU A 116 -6.19 -19.40 14.98
C LEU A 116 -7.63 -19.48 14.48
N HIS A 117 -7.95 -18.77 13.40
CA HIS A 117 -9.24 -18.82 12.70
C HIS A 117 -9.25 -19.77 11.48
N GLY A 118 -8.15 -20.49 11.22
CA GLY A 118 -8.02 -21.36 10.04
C GLY A 118 -8.01 -20.60 8.71
N LEU A 119 -7.59 -19.33 8.73
CA LEU A 119 -7.52 -18.45 7.56
C LEU A 119 -6.10 -18.49 6.95
N PRO A 120 -5.97 -18.28 5.63
CA PRO A 120 -4.66 -18.29 4.98
C PRO A 120 -3.83 -17.07 5.39
N GLU A 121 -2.59 -17.35 5.79
CA GLU A 121 -1.57 -16.35 6.16
C GLU A 121 -1.16 -15.46 4.98
N PHE A 122 -0.39 -14.41 5.26
CA PHE A 122 0.13 -13.50 4.25
C PHE A 122 1.19 -14.15 3.33
N TYR A 123 1.73 -13.39 2.39
CA TYR A 123 2.77 -13.90 1.48
C TYR A 123 4.03 -14.31 2.26
N LYS A 124 4.66 -15.43 1.87
CA LYS A 124 5.90 -15.94 2.53
C LYS A 124 7.02 -14.91 2.61
N ASN A 125 7.19 -14.10 1.57
CA ASN A 125 8.12 -12.97 1.52
C ASN A 125 7.30 -11.69 1.38
N PRO A 126 6.81 -11.11 2.49
CA PRO A 126 6.00 -9.91 2.43
C PRO A 126 6.84 -8.75 1.89
N ARG A 127 6.22 -7.95 1.01
CA ARG A 127 6.81 -6.75 0.42
C ARG A 127 5.92 -5.55 0.73
N PRO A 128 6.04 -4.95 1.92
CA PRO A 128 5.17 -3.84 2.31
C PRO A 128 5.31 -2.66 1.35
N HIS A 129 4.17 -2.12 0.92
CA HIS A 129 4.13 -1.02 -0.04
C HIS A 129 2.85 -0.21 0.11
N ILE A 130 2.87 1.00 -0.44
CA ILE A 130 1.67 1.80 -0.72
C ILE A 130 1.44 1.82 -2.23
N SER A 131 0.18 1.70 -2.65
CA SER A 131 -0.20 1.87 -4.05
C SER A 131 -0.53 3.34 -4.33
N LEU A 132 -0.05 3.87 -5.45
CA LEU A 132 -0.32 5.25 -5.89
C LEU A 132 -1.28 5.29 -7.08
N ALA A 133 -1.15 4.34 -8.00
CA ALA A 133 -2.01 4.22 -9.17
C ALA A 133 -2.24 2.75 -9.56
N TRP A 134 -3.31 2.48 -10.30
CA TRP A 134 -3.67 1.16 -10.78
C TRP A 134 -4.15 1.16 -12.23
N ALA A 135 -4.04 0.03 -12.91
CA ALA A 135 -4.53 -0.19 -14.27
C ALA A 135 -5.22 -1.56 -14.38
N LEU A 136 -6.11 -1.71 -15.37
CA LEU A 136 -6.74 -3.00 -15.67
C LEU A 136 -5.75 -3.96 -16.36
N GLY A 137 -5.83 -5.23 -15.99
CA GLY A 137 -5.00 -6.31 -16.50
C GLY A 137 -3.56 -6.30 -15.99
N ASP A 138 -2.77 -7.24 -16.52
CA ASP A 138 -1.32 -7.28 -16.31
C ASP A 138 -0.61 -6.33 -17.30
N VAL A 139 -0.24 -5.16 -16.82
CA VAL A 139 0.56 -4.17 -17.56
C VAL A 139 1.99 -4.08 -17.03
N SER A 140 2.49 -5.14 -16.39
CA SER A 140 3.82 -5.20 -15.76
C SER A 140 4.94 -4.76 -16.69
N CYS A 141 4.89 -5.16 -17.97
CA CYS A 141 5.91 -4.77 -18.93
C CYS A 141 6.00 -3.24 -19.09
N LYS A 142 4.86 -2.57 -19.24
CA LYS A 142 4.79 -1.11 -19.39
C LYS A 142 5.18 -0.40 -18.08
N LEU A 143 4.72 -0.91 -16.94
CA LEU A 143 5.08 -0.35 -15.63
C LEU A 143 6.57 -0.50 -15.32
N LYS A 144 7.19 -1.63 -15.64
CA LYS A 144 8.64 -1.82 -15.50
C LYS A 144 9.42 -0.80 -16.33
N GLN A 145 8.98 -0.51 -17.55
CA GLN A 145 9.59 0.53 -18.39
C GLN A 145 9.41 1.93 -17.79
N ALA A 146 8.19 2.24 -17.33
CA ALA A 146 7.89 3.50 -16.66
C ALA A 146 8.78 3.73 -15.43
N ILE A 147 8.93 2.72 -14.57
CA ILE A 147 9.75 2.79 -13.36
C ILE A 147 11.22 3.06 -13.71
N LYS A 148 11.79 2.32 -14.66
CA LYS A 148 13.17 2.57 -15.12
C LYS A 148 13.37 4.01 -15.59
N GLU A 149 12.41 4.57 -16.31
CA GLU A 149 12.49 5.96 -16.78
C GLU A 149 12.30 6.99 -15.66
N ILE A 150 11.51 6.68 -14.64
CA ILE A 150 11.38 7.50 -13.43
C ILE A 150 12.70 7.52 -12.66
N GLU A 151 13.30 6.34 -12.42
CA GLU A 151 14.56 6.20 -11.69
C GLU A 151 15.73 6.87 -12.42
N LYS A 152 15.85 6.67 -13.75
CA LYS A 152 16.86 7.36 -14.57
C LYS A 152 16.75 8.89 -14.46
N SER A 153 15.53 9.41 -14.42
CA SER A 153 15.34 10.86 -14.31
C SER A 153 15.80 11.40 -12.97
N GLN A 154 15.57 10.66 -11.88
CA GLN A 154 16.00 11.08 -10.54
C GLN A 154 17.52 11.02 -10.39
N SER A 155 18.16 9.97 -10.91
CA SER A 155 19.62 9.89 -10.89
C SER A 155 20.28 11.02 -11.71
N SER A 156 19.72 11.36 -12.87
CA SER A 156 20.22 12.45 -13.72
C SER A 156 20.07 13.84 -13.10
N LEU A 157 19.05 14.05 -12.27
CA LEU A 157 18.81 15.34 -11.61
C LEU A 157 19.75 15.57 -10.40
N GLY A 158 20.68 14.64 -10.10
CA GLY A 158 21.47 14.68 -8.87
C GLY A 158 20.60 14.62 -7.60
N THR A 159 19.32 14.33 -7.79
CA THR A 159 18.31 14.39 -6.78
C THR A 159 17.91 12.93 -6.57
N SER A 160 18.49 12.26 -5.57
CA SER A 160 17.98 10.96 -5.08
C SER A 160 16.53 11.03 -4.55
N GLN A 161 15.82 12.13 -4.82
CA GLN A 161 14.43 12.34 -4.47
C GLN A 161 13.51 11.63 -5.49
N ILE A 162 13.40 10.30 -5.40
CA ILE A 162 12.06 9.88 -4.95
C ILE A 162 11.98 10.56 -3.61
N SER A 163 11.22 11.67 -3.53
CA SER A 163 10.89 12.32 -2.27
C SER A 163 10.80 11.20 -1.24
N ASN A 164 11.77 11.10 -0.32
CA ASN A 164 11.82 10.03 0.67
C ASN A 164 10.52 10.20 1.43
N LEU A 165 9.50 9.47 0.99
CA LEU A 165 8.16 9.71 1.47
C LEU A 165 8.20 9.04 2.83
N ARG A 166 8.39 9.89 3.82
CA ARG A 166 8.46 9.48 5.19
C ARG A 166 7.07 9.62 5.75
N CYS A 167 6.41 8.48 5.98
CA CYS A 167 5.10 8.44 6.59
C CYS A 167 5.22 8.06 8.06
N LYS A 168 4.45 8.74 8.90
CA LYS A 168 4.27 8.38 10.30
C LYS A 168 3.16 7.33 10.37
N PHE A 169 3.40 6.21 11.03
CA PHE A 169 2.33 5.28 11.34
C PHE A 169 1.27 5.95 12.23
N SER A 170 -0.01 5.81 11.87
CA SER A 170 -1.15 6.41 12.57
C SER A 170 -2.05 5.36 13.23
N HIS A 171 -2.57 4.42 12.45
CA HIS A 171 -3.55 3.45 12.93
C HIS A 171 -3.59 2.17 12.09
N VAL A 172 -4.21 1.12 12.65
CA VAL A 172 -4.55 -0.14 11.98
C VAL A 172 -6.07 -0.29 11.98
N VAL A 173 -6.61 -0.62 10.81
CA VAL A 173 -8.01 -0.96 10.60
C VAL A 173 -8.16 -2.36 10.04
N CYS A 174 -9.27 -3.02 10.37
CA CYS A 174 -9.69 -4.26 9.74
C CYS A 174 -11.00 -4.00 8.99
N LYS A 175 -11.01 -4.22 7.68
CA LYS A 175 -12.20 -4.08 6.84
C LYS A 175 -12.84 -5.45 6.63
N ILE A 176 -14.10 -5.58 7.03
CA ILE A 176 -14.90 -6.80 6.89
C ILE A 176 -16.20 -6.44 6.18
N GLY A 177 -16.35 -6.92 4.94
CA GLY A 177 -17.46 -6.52 4.08
C GLY A 177 -17.51 -5.00 3.90
N LYS A 178 -18.65 -4.39 4.27
CA LYS A 178 -18.84 -2.92 4.22
C LYS A 178 -18.44 -2.20 5.50
N LYS A 179 -18.05 -2.94 6.56
CA LYS A 179 -17.74 -2.37 7.87
C LYS A 179 -16.22 -2.25 8.07
N VAL A 180 -15.80 -1.14 8.68
CA VAL A 180 -14.42 -0.89 9.08
C VAL A 180 -14.36 -0.96 10.61
N TYR A 181 -13.37 -1.68 11.13
CA TYR A 181 -13.12 -1.84 12.55
C TYR A 181 -11.77 -1.23 12.89
N ASP A 182 -11.77 -0.24 13.78
CA ASP A 182 -10.53 0.27 14.37
C ASP A 182 -9.91 -0.80 15.27
N ILE A 183 -8.68 -1.18 14.95
CA ILE A 183 -7.90 -2.19 15.69
C ILE A 183 -6.93 -1.50 16.64
N CYS A 184 -6.23 -0.47 16.16
CA CYS A 184 -5.31 0.33 16.94
C CYS A 184 -5.28 1.74 16.36
N LYS A 185 -5.48 2.77 17.18
CA LYS A 185 -5.34 4.17 16.78
C LYS A 185 -4.42 4.86 17.78
N LEU A 186 -3.31 5.43 17.30
CA LEU A 186 -2.41 6.21 18.14
C LEU A 186 -2.90 7.66 18.19
N ALA A 187 -2.86 8.28 19.37
CA ALA A 187 -3.14 9.71 19.52
C ALA A 187 -2.02 10.52 18.84
N ASP A 188 -2.38 11.49 17.99
CA ASP A 188 -1.43 12.22 17.12
C ASP A 188 -0.21 12.82 17.82
#